data_AF-A0AAP2HL75-F1
#
_entry.id   AF-A0AAP2HL75-F1
#
_cell.length_a   1.000
_cell.length_b   1.000
_cell.length_c   1.000
_cell.angle_alpha   90.00
_cell.angle_beta   90.00
_cell.angle_gamma   90.00
#
_symmetry.space_group_name_H-M   'P 1'
#
loop_
_entity.id
_entity.type
_entity.pdbx_description
1 polymer ?
#
loop_
_entity_poly.entity_id
_entity_poly.type
_entity_poly.pdbx_seq_one_letter_code
_entity_poly.pdbx_strand_id
1 'polypeptide(L)'
;MLTRDYVERELSHIQKMIAMLESDSGTKAYLPGAARVSCPSYWRARIEALLSTPDMPRHARKISETLLVKIDGMEARFAARASARR
;
A
#
# COMPACT_ATOMS: atom_id res chain seq x y z
N MET A 1 -0.14 21.33 5.52
CA MET A 1 -0.90 20.37 6.35
C MET A 1 -1.92 19.69 5.44
N LEU A 2 -1.94 18.36 5.37
CA LEU A 2 -2.97 17.66 4.58
C LEU A 2 -4.34 17.84 5.26
N THR A 3 -5.39 18.08 4.48
CA THR A 3 -6.73 18.20 5.06
C THR A 3 -7.23 16.83 5.51
N ARG A 4 -8.12 16.81 6.51
CA ARG A 4 -8.76 15.56 6.96
C ARG A 4 -9.40 14.81 5.80
N ASP A 5 -10.11 15.51 4.92
CA ASP A 5 -10.77 14.93 3.75
C ASP A 5 -9.78 14.31 2.76
N TYR A 6 -8.59 14.88 2.61
CA TYR A 6 -7.54 14.30 1.78
C TYR A 6 -7.06 12.97 2.36
N VAL A 7 -6.81 12.91 3.68
CA VAL A 7 -6.34 11.70 4.36
C VAL A 7 -7.34 10.55 4.18
N GLU A 8 -8.63 10.79 4.37
CA GLU A 8 -9.67 9.77 4.21
C GLU A 8 -9.76 9.26 2.76
N ARG A 9 -9.74 10.17 1.79
CA ARG A 9 -9.80 9.81 0.36
C ARG A 9 -8.57 9.00 -0.05
N GLU A 10 -7.40 9.41 0.40
CA GLU A 10 -6.14 8.72 0.11
C GLU A 10 -6.13 7.34 0.75
N LEU A 11 -6.54 7.19 2.01
CA LEU A 11 -6.62 5.87 2.66
C LEU A 11 -7.61 4.95 1.95
N SER A 12 -8.78 5.45 1.55
CA SER A 12 -9.76 4.66 0.78
C SER A 12 -9.18 4.19 -0.57
N HIS A 13 -8.40 5.05 -1.23
CA HIS A 13 -7.72 4.69 -2.48
C HIS A 13 -6.66 3.62 -2.23
N ILE A 14 -5.78 3.80 -1.25
CA ILE A 14 -4.74 2.85 -0.89
C ILE A 14 -5.34 1.48 -0.53
N GLN A 15 -6.43 1.44 0.24
CA GLN A 15 -7.13 0.19 0.56
C GLN A 15 -7.58 -0.57 -0.69
N LYS A 16 -8.17 0.12 -1.67
CA LYS A 16 -8.59 -0.50 -2.94
C LYS A 16 -7.40 -1.05 -3.71
N MET A 17 -6.31 -0.29 -3.79
CA MET A 17 -5.09 -0.72 -4.49
C MET A 17 -4.45 -1.94 -3.83
N ILE A 18 -4.34 -1.95 -2.50
CA ILE A 18 -3.84 -3.10 -1.74
C ILE A 18 -4.74 -4.32 -1.95
N ALA A 19 -6.07 -4.17 -1.87
CA ALA A 19 -6.99 -5.28 -2.11
C ALA A 19 -6.83 -5.88 -3.52
N MET A 20 -6.65 -5.04 -4.55
CA MET A 20 -6.36 -5.52 -5.91
C MET A 20 -5.03 -6.28 -5.98
N LEU A 21 -3.96 -5.76 -5.37
CA LEU A 21 -2.65 -6.42 -5.33
C LEU A 21 -2.68 -7.73 -4.53
N GLU A 22 -3.51 -7.83 -3.50
CA GLU A 22 -3.73 -9.05 -2.71
C GLU A 22 -4.42 -10.14 -3.53
N SER A 23 -5.37 -9.76 -4.38
CA SER A 23 -6.14 -10.67 -5.22
C SER A 23 -5.38 -11.16 -6.47
N ASP A 24 -4.39 -10.39 -6.93
CA ASP A 24 -3.62 -10.78 -8.10
C ASP A 24 -2.58 -11.85 -7.71
N SER A 25 -2.90 -13.11 -8.03
CA SER A 25 -2.10 -14.31 -7.72
C SER A 25 -0.78 -14.40 -8.50
N GLY A 26 -0.35 -13.30 -9.09
CA GLY A 26 0.99 -13.13 -9.61
C GLY A 26 1.14 -13.47 -11.09
N THR A 27 0.06 -13.43 -11.86
CA THR A 27 0.13 -13.74 -13.29
C THR A 27 0.31 -12.50 -14.16
N LYS A 28 -0.28 -11.32 -13.86
CA LYS A 28 -0.22 -10.22 -14.86
C LYS A 28 -0.65 -8.79 -14.49
N ALA A 29 -0.62 -8.28 -13.26
CA ALA A 29 -0.81 -6.83 -13.05
C ALA A 29 0.51 -6.05 -12.85
N TYR A 30 1.52 -6.32 -13.68
CA TYR A 30 2.36 -5.22 -14.13
C TYR A 30 1.49 -4.47 -15.15
N LEU A 31 0.62 -3.58 -14.67
CA LEU A 31 -0.15 -2.70 -15.55
C LEU A 31 0.87 -1.99 -16.45
N PRO A 32 0.87 -2.22 -17.77
CA PRO A 32 1.85 -1.59 -18.66
C PRO A 32 1.68 -0.07 -18.56
N GLY A 33 2.69 0.62 -18.00
CA GLY A 33 2.65 2.06 -17.70
C GLY A 33 2.42 2.44 -16.24
N ALA A 34 2.04 1.50 -15.35
CA ALA A 34 1.77 1.74 -13.94
C ALA A 34 2.72 0.97 -12.99
N ALA A 35 3.94 0.66 -13.46
CA ALA A 35 4.93 -0.15 -12.75
C ALA A 35 5.13 0.22 -11.27
N ARG A 36 5.08 1.52 -10.94
CA ARG A 36 5.22 2.00 -9.56
C ARG A 36 4.04 1.64 -8.66
N VAL A 37 2.79 1.75 -9.14
CA VAL A 37 1.59 1.45 -8.33
C VAL A 37 1.37 -0.06 -8.16
N SER A 38 2.05 -0.88 -8.95
CA SER A 38 2.10 -2.34 -8.77
C SER A 38 3.10 -2.78 -7.69
N CYS A 39 3.98 -1.89 -7.23
CA CYS A 39 4.97 -2.21 -6.19
C CYS A 39 4.40 -1.95 -4.79
N PRO A 40 4.39 -2.94 -3.87
CA PRO A 40 3.94 -2.72 -2.49
C PRO A 40 4.70 -1.60 -1.76
N SER A 41 6.00 -1.45 -2.05
CA SER A 41 6.87 -0.42 -1.46
C SER A 41 6.43 1.02 -1.79
N TYR A 42 5.81 1.23 -2.96
CA TYR A 42 5.24 2.53 -3.31
C TYR A 42 4.10 2.91 -2.37
N TRP A 43 3.23 1.96 -2.04
CA TRP A 43 2.10 2.18 -1.12
C TRP A 43 2.54 2.35 0.33
N ARG A 44 3.61 1.65 0.75
CA ARG A 44 4.24 1.88 2.07
C ARG A 44 4.65 3.33 2.24
N ALA A 45 5.43 3.87 1.29
CA ALA A 45 5.92 5.24 1.38
C ALA A 45 4.77 6.27 1.46
N ARG A 46 3.65 6.01 0.77
CA ARG A 46 2.44 6.85 0.86
C ARG A 46 1.81 6.79 2.26
N ILE A 47 1.69 5.61 2.85
CA ILE A 47 1.13 5.46 4.20
C ILE A 47 2.02 6.11 5.26
N GLU A 48 3.34 5.95 5.16
CA GLU A 48 4.30 6.58 6.07
C GLU A 48 4.22 8.11 6.01
N ALA A 49 4.03 8.68 4.81
CA ALA A 49 3.80 10.11 4.64
C ALA A 49 2.48 10.56 5.30
N LEU A 50 1.41 9.77 5.21
CA LEU A 50 0.16 10.06 5.91
C LEU A 50 0.34 10.03 7.42
N LEU A 51 0.99 8.99 7.95
CA LEU A 51 1.26 8.83 9.39
C LEU A 51 2.13 9.95 9.98
N SER A 52 2.95 10.59 9.15
CA SER A 52 3.76 11.76 9.52
C SER A 52 2.96 13.06 9.62
N THR A 53 1.67 13.05 9.25
CA THR A 53 0.81 14.24 9.32
C THR A 53 0.38 14.51 10.77
N PRO A 54 0.59 15.74 11.27
CA PRO A 54 0.07 16.16 12.58
C PRO A 54 -1.46 16.01 12.64
N ASP A 55 -1.98 15.70 13.83
CA ASP A 55 -3.43 15.58 14.08
C ASP A 55 -4.15 14.51 13.23
N MET A 56 -3.42 13.52 12.75
CA MET A 56 -4.03 12.40 12.04
C MET A 56 -5.08 11.70 12.93
N PRO A 57 -6.33 11.54 12.46
CA PRO A 57 -7.38 10.91 13.23
C PRO A 57 -6.99 9.49 13.70
N ARG A 58 -7.35 9.11 14.93
CA ARG A 58 -7.01 7.80 15.50
C ARG A 58 -7.49 6.63 14.64
N HIS A 59 -8.68 6.72 14.04
CA HIS A 59 -9.19 5.66 13.17
C HIS A 59 -8.38 5.56 11.86
N ALA A 60 -8.00 6.69 11.27
CA ALA A 60 -7.14 6.75 10.08
C ALA A 60 -5.75 6.15 10.35
N ARG A 61 -5.18 6.42 11.53
CA ARG A 61 -3.93 5.80 11.99
C ARG A 61 -4.06 4.28 12.10
N LYS A 62 -5.11 3.78 12.76
CA LYS A 62 -5.37 2.33 12.88
C LYS A 62 -5.53 1.63 11.52
N ILE A 63 -6.21 2.28 10.58
CA ILE A 63 -6.32 1.80 9.19
C ILE A 63 -4.93 1.72 8.55
N SER A 64 -4.14 2.78 8.67
CA SER A 64 -2.78 2.86 8.13
C SER A 64 -1.87 1.75 8.65
N GLU A 65 -1.86 1.52 9.96
CA GLU A 65 -1.10 0.44 10.60
C GLU A 65 -1.52 -0.95 10.08
N THR A 66 -2.84 -1.17 9.93
CA THR A 66 -3.38 -2.41 9.37
C THR A 66 -2.93 -2.63 7.93
N LEU A 67 -2.87 -1.56 7.12
CA LEU A 67 -2.42 -1.62 5.74
C LEU A 67 -0.92 -1.90 5.64
N LEU A 68 -0.10 -1.38 6.57
CA LEU A 68 1.34 -1.68 6.61
C LEU A 68 1.60 -3.17 6.82
N VAL A 69 0.87 -3.82 7.73
CA VAL A 69 0.97 -5.28 7.96
C VAL A 69 0.61 -6.08 6.69
N LYS A 70 -0.39 -5.63 5.93
CA LYS A 70 -0.74 -6.26 4.65
C LYS A 70 0.39 -6.12 3.63
N ILE A 71 0.99 -4.93 3.54
CA ILE A 71 2.11 -4.65 2.65
C ILE A 71 3.34 -5.48 3.04
N ASP A 72 3.65 -5.63 4.33
CA ASP A 72 4.73 -6.51 4.81
C ASP A 72 4.58 -7.94 4.27
N GLY A 73 3.36 -8.49 4.37
CA GLY A 73 3.05 -9.81 3.81
C GLY A 73 3.22 -9.88 2.30
N MET A 74 2.88 -8.82 1.57
CA MET A 74 3.11 -8.74 0.12
C MET A 74 4.60 -8.69 -0.21
N GLU A 75 5.37 -7.81 0.42
CA GLU A 75 6.80 -7.66 0.16
C GLU A 75 7.57 -8.94 0.44
N ALA A 76 7.25 -9.65 1.54
CA ALA A 76 7.83 -10.95 1.83
C ALA A 76 7.56 -11.98 0.72
N ARG A 77 6.32 -12.02 0.19
CA ARG A 77 5.97 -12.90 -0.95
C ARG A 77 6.70 -12.51 -2.23
N PHE A 78 6.82 -11.21 -2.51
CA PHE A 78 7.57 -10.71 -3.67
C PHE A 78 9.05 -11.10 -3.58
N ALA A 79 9.67 -10.93 -2.40
CA ALA A 79 11.05 -11.33 -2.15
C ALA A 79 11.24 -12.85 -2.32
N ALA A 80 10.36 -13.68 -1.75
CA ALA A 80 10.40 -15.13 -1.89
C ALA A 80 10.27 -15.60 -3.36
N ARG A 81 9.43 -14.93 -4.16
CA ARG A 81 9.28 -15.22 -5.59
C ARG A 81 10.50 -14.78 -6.41
N ALA A 82 11.15 -13.69 -6.03
CA ALA A 82 12.38 -13.22 -6.67
C ALA A 82 13.56 -14.16 -6.40
N SER A 83 13.67 -14.71 -5.18
CA SER A 83 14.69 -15.71 -4.85
C SER A 83 14.47 -17.05 -5.53
N ALA A 84 13.21 -17.47 -5.75
CA ALA A 84 12.89 -18.73 -6.45
C ALA A 84 13.17 -18.71 -7.97
N ARG A 85 13.47 -17.54 -8.55
CA ARG A 85 13.78 -17.37 -9.99
C ARG A 85 15.28 -17.22 -10.28
N ARG A 86 16.14 -17.23 -9.26
CA ARG A 86 17.60 -17.24 -9.40
C ARG A 86 18.13 -18.66 -9.29
#